data_AF-A0A945HH05-F1
#
_entry.id   AF-A0A945HH05-F1
#
_cell.length_a   1.000
_cell.length_b   1.000
_cell.length_c   1.000
_cell.angle_alpha   90.00
_cell.angle_beta   90.00
_cell.angle_gamma   90.00
#
_symmetry.space_group_name_H-M   'P 1'
#
loop_
_entity.id
_entity.type
_entity.pdbx_description
1 polymer ?
#
loop_
_entity_poly.entity_id
_entity_poly.type
_entity_poly.pdbx_seq_one_letter_code
_entity_poly.pdbx_strand_id
1 'polypeptide(L)'
;MKEIKLTHFITQDDSYVVYLGNYKKVVFKSKKTCLAFLAATSRKLTTVLHELNLIYSDCFTLYRSLWSYFDHNKNTRKAALYQNHRTIKYNLFTISDEIDNVVIRSWHHNSSVMTFVSYKFIITNLLNTLVLLNTTVDNKSIHNIKLKISHLKKQLSIIQSELLNIGVQEATEFLNADTDLEQLFEHQYVHKQSA
;
A
#
# COMPACT_ATOMS: atom_id res chain seq x y z
N MET A 1 5.60 8.60 14.25
CA MET A 1 5.55 7.59 13.16
C MET A 1 4.57 8.09 12.11
N LYS A 2 4.88 7.97 10.81
CA LYS A 2 3.94 8.31 9.73
C LYS A 2 2.73 7.35 9.80
N GLU A 3 1.52 7.87 9.80
CA GLU A 3 0.28 7.09 10.00
C GLU A 3 -0.80 7.51 9.02
N ILE A 4 -1.45 6.54 8.39
CA ILE A 4 -2.64 6.75 7.55
C ILE A 4 -3.87 6.84 8.44
N LYS A 5 -4.71 7.85 8.23
CA LYS A 5 -5.96 8.03 8.99
C LYS A 5 -7.16 8.26 8.09
N LEU A 6 -7.92 7.21 7.82
CA LEU A 6 -9.17 7.33 7.09
C LEU A 6 -10.29 7.80 8.04
N THR A 7 -10.87 8.96 7.75
CA THR A 7 -11.89 9.59 8.61
C THR A 7 -13.24 9.77 7.90
N HIS A 8 -13.28 9.57 6.59
CA HIS A 8 -14.43 9.97 5.79
C HIS A 8 -15.32 8.79 5.37
N PHE A 9 -16.63 9.00 5.52
CA PHE A 9 -17.71 8.15 5.03
C PHE A 9 -18.88 9.05 4.61
N ILE A 10 -19.77 8.53 3.77
CA ILE A 10 -20.96 9.22 3.28
C ILE A 10 -22.17 8.64 4.02
N THR A 11 -23.14 9.49 4.39
CA THR A 11 -24.43 9.02 4.91
C THR A 11 -25.43 8.98 3.76
N GLN A 12 -26.06 7.83 3.52
CA GLN A 12 -27.01 7.62 2.44
C GLN A 12 -28.12 6.68 2.91
N ASP A 13 -29.38 7.09 2.82
CA ASP A 13 -30.57 6.25 3.09
C ASP A 13 -30.46 5.46 4.40
N ASP A 14 -30.21 6.17 5.52
CA ASP A 14 -29.99 5.61 6.87
C ASP A 14 -28.80 4.64 7.02
N SER A 15 -27.90 4.64 6.04
CA SER A 15 -26.67 3.84 6.05
C SER A 15 -25.41 4.71 5.96
N TYR A 16 -24.29 4.13 6.37
CA TYR A 16 -22.96 4.71 6.31
C TYR A 16 -22.13 4.00 5.25
N VAL A 17 -21.67 4.74 4.26
CA VAL A 17 -21.00 4.21 3.08
C VAL A 17 -19.54 4.64 3.06
N VAL A 18 -18.65 3.66 2.96
CA VAL A 18 -17.21 3.88 2.76
C VAL A 18 -16.82 3.45 1.35
N TYR A 19 -16.21 4.36 0.61
CA TYR A 19 -15.60 4.07 -0.69
C TYR A 19 -14.09 3.91 -0.51
N LEU A 20 -13.58 2.77 -0.94
CA LEU A 20 -12.16 2.48 -0.96
C LEU A 20 -11.58 2.67 -2.36
N GLY A 21 -10.32 3.10 -2.42
CA GLY A 21 -9.63 3.38 -3.68
C GLY A 21 -9.30 2.17 -4.55
N ASN A 22 -9.64 0.96 -4.11
CA ASN A 22 -9.59 -0.29 -4.87
C ASN A 22 -10.95 -0.66 -5.48
N TYR A 23 -11.82 0.32 -5.75
CA TYR A 23 -13.16 0.15 -6.31
C TYR A 23 -14.11 -0.66 -5.41
N LYS A 24 -13.84 -0.71 -4.11
CA LYS A 24 -14.72 -1.37 -3.14
C LYS A 24 -15.62 -0.35 -2.45
N LYS A 25 -16.88 -0.71 -2.29
CA LYS A 25 -17.89 0.02 -1.51
C LYS A 25 -18.30 -0.88 -0.36
N VAL A 26 -18.24 -0.36 0.87
CA VAL A 26 -18.72 -1.06 2.06
C VAL A 26 -19.80 -0.21 2.71
N VAL A 27 -20.91 -0.85 3.10
CA VAL A 27 -22.09 -0.20 3.65
C VAL A 27 -22.33 -0.74 5.06
N PHE A 28 -22.58 0.16 6.00
CA PHE A 28 -22.80 -0.15 7.40
C PHE A 28 -24.12 0.45 7.87
N LYS A 29 -24.90 -0.27 8.68
CA LYS A 29 -26.10 0.27 9.33
C LYS A 29 -25.76 1.11 10.57
N SER A 30 -24.63 0.83 11.21
CA SER A 30 -24.19 1.52 12.43
C SER A 30 -22.99 2.41 12.18
N LYS A 31 -23.07 3.65 12.67
CA LYS A 31 -21.93 4.59 12.65
C LYS A 31 -20.72 4.02 13.41
N LYS A 32 -20.99 3.31 14.51
CA LYS A 32 -19.96 2.73 15.36
C LYS A 32 -19.15 1.67 14.60
N THR A 33 -19.82 0.77 13.88
CA THR A 33 -19.14 -0.27 13.09
C THR A 33 -18.40 0.32 11.90
N CYS A 34 -18.98 1.33 11.23
CA CYS A 34 -18.30 2.09 10.17
C CYS A 34 -16.98 2.73 10.65
N LEU A 35 -16.99 3.40 11.80
CA LEU A 35 -15.79 4.01 12.37
C LEU A 35 -14.75 2.96 12.81
N ALA A 36 -15.19 1.83 13.37
CA ALA A 36 -14.31 0.72 13.73
C ALA A 36 -13.63 0.12 12.49
N PHE A 37 -14.38 -0.05 11.39
CA PHE A 37 -13.86 -0.47 10.10
C PHE A 37 -12.80 0.51 9.58
N LEU A 38 -13.12 1.82 9.52
CA LEU A 38 -12.17 2.84 9.07
C LEU A 38 -10.88 2.84 9.89
N ALA A 39 -10.97 2.64 11.21
CA ALA A 39 -9.81 2.54 12.08
C ALA A 39 -8.98 1.27 11.82
N ALA A 40 -9.63 0.12 11.57
CA ALA A 40 -8.94 -1.12 11.19
C ALA A 40 -8.21 -0.97 9.84
N THR A 41 -8.90 -0.45 8.83
CA THR A 41 -8.33 -0.17 7.51
C THR A 41 -7.16 0.80 7.60
N SER A 42 -7.28 1.85 8.42
CA SER A 42 -6.19 2.81 8.67
C SER A 42 -4.94 2.15 9.24
N ARG A 43 -5.10 1.21 10.19
CA ARG A 43 -3.98 0.42 10.73
C ARG A 43 -3.34 -0.46 9.67
N LYS A 44 -4.13 -1.21 8.89
CA LYS A 44 -3.60 -2.06 7.81
C LYS A 44 -2.85 -1.23 6.75
N LEU A 45 -3.42 -0.10 6.32
CA LEU A 45 -2.77 0.81 5.38
C LEU A 45 -1.49 1.40 5.97
N THR A 46 -1.43 1.71 7.27
CA THR A 46 -0.22 2.19 7.94
C THR A 46 0.88 1.12 7.94
N THR A 47 0.53 -0.15 8.19
CA THR A 47 1.48 -1.28 8.07
C THR A 47 2.04 -1.37 6.66
N VAL A 48 1.18 -1.29 5.63
CA VAL A 48 1.61 -1.30 4.23
C VAL A 48 2.55 -0.12 3.92
N LEU A 49 2.26 1.09 4.43
CA LEU A 49 3.15 2.24 4.26
C LEU A 49 4.54 1.97 4.83
N HIS A 50 4.59 1.37 6.02
CA HIS A 50 5.84 1.02 6.67
C HIS A 50 6.64 0.02 5.83
N GLU A 51 6.00 -1.03 5.33
CA GLU A 51 6.64 -2.03 4.47
C GLU A 51 7.16 -1.43 3.16
N LEU A 52 6.37 -0.57 2.51
CA LEU A 52 6.81 0.17 1.32
C LEU A 52 8.03 1.06 1.62
N ASN A 53 8.07 1.69 2.80
CA ASN A 53 9.21 2.51 3.22
C ASN A 53 10.47 1.67 3.50
N LEU A 54 10.33 0.45 4.03
CA LEU A 54 11.43 -0.49 4.18
C LEU A 54 11.98 -0.93 2.82
N ILE A 55 11.09 -1.29 1.88
CA ILE A 55 11.48 -1.67 0.50
C ILE A 55 12.14 -0.48 -0.21
N TYR A 56 11.63 0.74 -0.03
CA TYR A 56 12.25 1.96 -0.53
C TYR A 56 13.68 2.11 -0.01
N SER A 57 13.90 1.92 1.29
CA SER A 57 15.22 2.03 1.92
C SER A 57 16.19 0.97 1.38
N ASP A 58 15.71 -0.26 1.16
CA ASP A 58 16.48 -1.33 0.53
C ASP A 58 16.83 -1.00 -0.94
N CYS A 59 15.87 -0.50 -1.71
CA CYS A 59 16.10 -0.04 -3.09
C CYS A 59 17.13 1.08 -3.15
N PHE A 60 17.08 2.04 -2.23
CA PHE A 60 18.05 3.13 -2.13
C PHE A 60 19.45 2.59 -1.79
N THR A 61 19.54 1.62 -0.88
CA THR A 61 20.80 0.96 -0.52
C THR A 61 21.40 0.20 -1.71
N LEU A 62 20.58 -0.54 -2.46
CA LEU A 62 21.00 -1.20 -3.70
C LEU A 62 21.47 -0.21 -4.77
N TYR A 63 20.76 0.90 -4.91
CA TYR A 63 21.18 1.97 -5.82
C TYR A 63 22.56 2.53 -5.44
N ARG A 64 22.80 2.78 -4.15
CA ARG A 64 24.10 3.27 -3.67
C ARG A 64 25.22 2.25 -3.87
N SER A 65 24.98 0.97 -3.63
CA SER A 65 25.99 -0.07 -3.84
C SER A 65 26.34 -0.24 -5.32
N LEU A 66 25.41 0.09 -6.21
CA LEU A 66 25.62 0.07 -7.66
C LEU A 66 26.13 1.39 -8.23
N TRP A 67 26.32 2.43 -7.40
CA TRP A 67 26.59 3.80 -7.86
C TRP A 67 27.75 3.88 -8.86
N SER A 68 28.86 3.20 -8.55
CA SER A 68 30.08 3.19 -9.37
C SER A 68 29.93 2.50 -10.72
N TYR A 69 28.87 1.70 -10.92
CA TYR A 69 28.59 1.06 -12.21
C TYR A 69 27.77 1.94 -13.15
N PHE A 70 27.18 3.03 -12.65
CA PHE A 70 26.55 4.03 -13.51
C PHE A 70 27.63 4.93 -14.12
N ASP A 71 27.94 4.71 -15.39
CA ASP A 71 28.92 5.52 -16.12
C ASP A 71 28.45 6.99 -16.19
N HIS A 72 29.37 7.94 -15.96
CA HIS A 72 29.08 9.37 -15.92
C HIS A 72 29.24 10.05 -17.29
N ASN A 73 29.73 9.32 -18.31
CA ASN A 73 30.07 9.91 -19.60
C ASN A 73 28.91 9.84 -20.61
N LYS A 74 28.24 10.99 -20.83
CA LYS A 74 27.10 11.17 -21.74
C LYS A 74 27.41 10.87 -23.22
N ASN A 75 28.68 10.94 -23.61
CA ASN A 75 29.10 10.95 -25.01
C ASN A 75 29.58 9.59 -25.55
N THR A 76 29.28 8.48 -24.87
CA THR A 76 29.76 7.14 -25.23
C THR A 76 28.63 6.12 -25.44
N ARG A 77 28.96 4.93 -25.98
CA ARG A 77 28.07 3.75 -26.14
C ARG A 77 27.29 3.33 -24.87
N LYS A 78 27.58 3.92 -23.71
CA LYS A 78 26.91 3.64 -22.42
C LYS A 78 25.87 4.69 -22.01
N ALA A 79 25.42 5.55 -22.93
CA ALA A 79 24.35 6.53 -22.69
C ALA A 79 23.11 5.92 -21.99
N ALA A 80 22.77 4.66 -22.28
CA ALA A 80 21.68 3.94 -21.63
C ALA A 80 21.86 3.79 -20.11
N LEU A 81 23.08 3.49 -19.62
CA LEU A 81 23.35 3.37 -18.18
C LEU A 81 23.24 4.71 -17.47
N TYR A 82 23.67 5.78 -18.14
CA TYR A 82 23.52 7.14 -17.63
C TYR A 82 22.04 7.57 -17.56
N GLN A 83 21.22 7.21 -18.54
CA GLN A 83 19.78 7.46 -18.49
C GLN A 83 19.11 6.64 -17.37
N ASN A 84 19.46 5.36 -17.23
CA ASN A 84 18.96 4.52 -16.14
C ASN A 84 19.25 5.16 -14.77
N HIS A 85 20.48 5.65 -14.57
CA HIS A 85 20.87 6.37 -13.35
C HIS A 85 19.95 7.57 -13.06
N ARG A 86 19.70 8.42 -14.06
CA ARG A 86 18.82 9.58 -13.90
C ARG A 86 17.40 9.19 -13.55
N THR A 87 16.86 8.18 -14.24
CA THR A 87 15.50 7.68 -14.00
C THR A 87 15.38 7.06 -12.61
N ILE A 88 16.35 6.25 -12.19
CA ILE A 88 16.39 5.69 -10.83
C ILE A 88 16.40 6.81 -9.79
N LYS A 89 17.26 7.82 -9.96
CA LYS A 89 17.35 8.95 -9.03
C LYS A 89 16.02 9.71 -8.96
N TYR A 90 15.39 9.97 -10.10
CA TYR A 90 14.10 10.63 -10.18
C TYR A 90 13.02 9.81 -9.46
N ASN A 91 12.92 8.52 -9.74
CA ASN A 91 11.95 7.63 -9.10
C ASN A 91 12.14 7.58 -7.58
N LEU A 92 13.38 7.45 -7.10
CA LEU A 92 13.65 7.42 -5.65
C LEU A 92 13.29 8.74 -4.96
N PHE A 93 13.48 9.87 -5.65
CA PHE A 93 13.06 11.17 -5.15
C PHE A 93 11.52 11.27 -5.09
N THR A 94 10.83 10.94 -6.18
CA THR A 94 9.35 11.03 -6.22
C THR A 94 8.68 10.04 -5.28
N ILE A 95 9.25 8.85 -5.07
CA ILE A 95 8.76 7.89 -4.07
C ILE A 95 8.88 8.47 -2.66
N SER A 96 10.02 9.11 -2.34
CA SER A 96 10.22 9.73 -1.02
C SER A 96 9.15 10.79 -0.76
N ASP A 97 8.97 11.70 -1.72
CA ASP A 97 7.95 12.75 -1.62
C ASP A 97 6.54 12.16 -1.51
N GLU A 98 6.24 11.10 -2.26
CA GLU A 98 4.93 10.46 -2.24
C GLU A 98 4.64 9.74 -0.90
N ILE A 99 5.64 9.16 -0.25
CA ILE A 99 5.53 8.57 1.10
C ILE A 99 5.18 9.65 2.13
N ASP A 100 5.67 10.87 1.98
CA ASP A 100 5.25 12.02 2.80
C ASP A 100 3.84 12.48 2.45
N ASN A 101 3.57 12.68 1.16
CA ASN A 101 2.30 13.22 0.68
C ASN A 101 1.10 12.29 0.97
N VAL A 102 1.29 10.97 0.94
CA VAL A 102 0.21 10.02 1.23
C VAL A 102 -0.32 10.15 2.65
N VAL A 103 0.55 10.44 3.62
CA VAL A 103 0.17 10.68 5.02
C VAL A 103 -0.69 11.92 5.11
N ILE A 104 -0.25 13.02 4.51
CA ILE A 104 -0.97 14.30 4.50
C ILE A 104 -2.34 14.13 3.82
N ARG A 105 -2.37 13.51 2.63
CA ARG A 105 -3.60 13.25 1.88
C ARG A 105 -4.57 12.32 2.59
N SER A 106 -4.07 11.44 3.45
CA SER A 106 -4.93 10.53 4.20
C SER A 106 -5.91 11.26 5.13
N TRP A 107 -5.64 12.51 5.52
CA TRP A 107 -6.51 13.24 6.47
C TRP A 107 -7.64 14.02 5.81
N HIS A 108 -7.67 14.12 4.48
CA HIS A 108 -8.62 14.95 3.74
C HIS A 108 -9.87 14.19 3.25
N HIS A 109 -10.84 14.90 2.67
CA HIS A 109 -11.95 14.28 1.95
C HIS A 109 -11.42 13.43 0.77
N ASN A 110 -12.07 12.30 0.51
CA ASN A 110 -11.63 11.27 -0.45
C ASN A 110 -10.25 10.64 -0.14
N SER A 111 -9.79 10.75 1.11
CA SER A 111 -8.50 10.24 1.56
C SER A 111 -8.25 8.79 1.22
N SER A 112 -9.28 7.94 1.31
CA SER A 112 -9.14 6.53 0.96
C SER A 112 -8.72 6.38 -0.49
N VAL A 113 -9.46 6.95 -1.44
CA VAL A 113 -9.14 6.87 -2.87
C VAL A 113 -7.72 7.37 -3.15
N MET A 114 -7.37 8.54 -2.60
CA MET A 114 -6.04 9.12 -2.79
C MET A 114 -4.93 8.26 -2.19
N THR A 115 -5.16 7.61 -1.04
CA THR A 115 -4.18 6.73 -0.40
C THR A 115 -3.83 5.54 -1.29
N PHE A 116 -4.83 4.87 -1.87
CA PHE A 116 -4.60 3.75 -2.78
C PHE A 116 -3.91 4.18 -4.08
N VAL A 117 -4.25 5.36 -4.62
CA VAL A 117 -3.58 5.93 -5.80
C VAL A 117 -2.09 6.15 -5.50
N SER A 118 -1.77 6.75 -4.34
CA SER A 118 -0.39 6.94 -3.90
C SER A 118 0.38 5.64 -3.74
N TYR A 119 -0.24 4.61 -3.15
CA TYR A 119 0.41 3.31 -2.99
C TYR A 119 0.69 2.64 -4.32
N LYS A 120 -0.26 2.70 -5.26
CA LYS A 120 -0.04 2.22 -6.63
C LYS A 120 1.13 2.95 -7.29
N PHE A 121 1.19 4.27 -7.15
CA PHE A 121 2.30 5.07 -7.67
C PHE A 121 3.65 4.66 -7.07
N ILE A 122 3.72 4.52 -5.74
CA ILE A 122 4.95 4.08 -5.04
C ILE A 122 5.39 2.71 -5.55
N ILE A 123 4.48 1.73 -5.59
CA ILE A 123 4.78 0.36 -6.05
C ILE A 123 5.28 0.35 -7.49
N THR A 124 4.60 1.07 -8.39
CA THR A 124 5.02 1.16 -9.80
C THR A 124 6.42 1.76 -9.93
N ASN A 125 6.73 2.83 -9.21
CA ASN A 125 8.06 3.45 -9.26
C ASN A 125 9.16 2.60 -8.61
N LEU A 126 8.85 1.85 -7.53
CA LEU A 126 9.77 0.88 -6.93
C LEU A 126 10.05 -0.28 -7.90
N LEU A 127 9.04 -0.84 -8.55
CA LEU A 127 9.19 -1.90 -9.55
C LEU A 127 10.05 -1.42 -10.75
N ASN A 128 9.76 -0.23 -11.28
CA ASN A 128 10.54 0.36 -12.36
C ASN A 128 12.00 0.55 -11.94
N THR A 129 12.24 1.05 -10.71
CA THR A 129 13.59 1.20 -10.17
C THR A 129 14.32 -0.14 -10.08
N LEU A 130 13.67 -1.19 -9.57
CA LEU A 130 14.24 -2.53 -9.49
C LEU A 130 14.53 -3.15 -10.86
N VAL A 131 13.72 -2.87 -11.88
CA VAL A 131 13.99 -3.29 -13.27
C VAL A 131 15.27 -2.62 -13.79
N LEU A 132 15.43 -1.31 -13.60
CA LEU A 132 16.61 -0.56 -14.05
C LEU A 132 17.89 -0.92 -13.27
N LEU A 133 17.76 -1.24 -11.98
CA LEU A 133 18.88 -1.77 -11.19
C LEU A 133 19.28 -3.15 -11.73
N ASN A 134 18.33 -4.01 -12.08
CA ASN A 134 18.63 -5.34 -12.62
C ASN A 134 19.39 -5.27 -13.95
N THR A 135 18.99 -4.38 -14.86
CA THR A 135 19.69 -4.21 -16.15
C THR A 135 21.13 -3.74 -15.96
N THR A 136 21.39 -2.97 -14.89
CA THR A 136 22.75 -2.54 -14.53
C THR A 136 23.60 -3.72 -14.03
N VAL A 137 23.00 -4.63 -13.26
CA VAL A 137 23.64 -5.81 -12.68
C VAL A 137 23.86 -6.92 -13.71
N ASP A 138 22.95 -7.10 -14.67
CA ASP A 138 23.07 -8.09 -15.73
C ASP A 138 24.35 -7.91 -16.55
N ASN A 139 24.82 -6.68 -16.70
CA ASN A 139 26.09 -6.36 -17.36
C ASN A 139 27.35 -6.73 -16.54
N LYS A 140 27.20 -7.13 -15.26
CA LYS A 140 28.30 -7.32 -14.31
C LYS A 140 28.24 -8.63 -13.52
N SER A 141 27.21 -9.45 -13.71
CA SER A 141 27.06 -10.79 -13.10
C SER A 141 27.13 -10.83 -11.56
N ILE A 142 26.64 -9.79 -10.87
CA ILE A 142 26.66 -9.74 -9.40
C ILE A 142 25.45 -10.53 -8.83
N HIS A 143 25.65 -11.83 -8.60
CA HIS A 143 24.57 -12.78 -8.27
C HIS A 143 23.75 -12.38 -7.02
N ASN A 144 24.40 -11.99 -5.93
CA ASN A 144 23.73 -11.65 -4.67
C ASN A 144 22.76 -10.46 -4.83
N ILE A 145 23.12 -9.47 -5.65
CA ILE A 145 22.27 -8.32 -5.92
C ILE A 145 21.04 -8.74 -6.74
N LYS A 146 21.20 -9.64 -7.73
CA LYS A 146 20.06 -10.18 -8.50
C LYS A 146 19.06 -10.89 -7.58
N LEU A 147 19.54 -11.72 -6.65
CA LEU A 147 18.69 -12.41 -5.69
C LEU A 147 17.90 -11.40 -4.81
N LYS A 148 18.58 -10.37 -4.30
CA LYS A 148 17.91 -9.32 -3.51
C LYS A 148 16.87 -8.55 -4.33
N ILE A 149 17.17 -8.20 -5.59
CA ILE A 149 16.21 -7.55 -6.50
C ILE A 149 14.98 -8.43 -6.72
N SER A 150 15.16 -9.73 -7.00
CA SER A 150 14.06 -10.67 -7.19
C SER A 150 13.21 -10.81 -5.93
N HIS A 151 13.84 -10.85 -4.76
CA HIS A 151 13.15 -10.87 -3.47
C HIS A 151 12.29 -9.62 -3.26
N LEU A 152 12.84 -8.42 -3.48
CA LEU A 152 12.11 -7.16 -3.33
C LEU A 152 10.93 -7.06 -4.32
N LYS A 153 11.10 -7.52 -5.57
CA LYS A 153 9.99 -7.61 -6.54
C LYS A 153 8.87 -8.54 -6.05
N LYS A 154 9.23 -9.69 -5.46
CA LYS A 154 8.25 -10.61 -4.87
C LYS A 154 7.49 -9.96 -3.72
N GLN A 155 8.18 -9.25 -2.82
CA GLN A 155 7.54 -8.51 -1.72
C GLN A 155 6.56 -7.46 -2.23
N LEU A 156 6.95 -6.67 -3.25
CA LEU A 156 6.04 -5.70 -3.87
C LEU A 156 4.80 -6.35 -4.50
N SER A 157 4.95 -7.53 -5.11
CA SER A 157 3.81 -8.27 -5.64
C SER A 157 2.87 -8.77 -4.54
N ILE A 158 3.40 -9.16 -3.38
CA ILE A 158 2.59 -9.56 -2.23
C ILE A 158 1.79 -8.36 -1.71
N ILE A 159 2.47 -7.22 -1.45
CA ILE A 159 1.83 -5.98 -1.01
C ILE A 159 0.76 -5.51 -2.00
N GLN A 160 1.03 -5.60 -3.30
CA GLN A 160 0.06 -5.23 -4.32
C GLN A 160 -1.21 -6.11 -4.27
N SER A 161 -1.04 -7.42 -4.08
CA SER A 161 -2.16 -8.35 -3.90
C SER A 161 -2.93 -8.08 -2.60
N GLU A 162 -2.22 -7.79 -1.50
CA GLU A 162 -2.84 -7.42 -0.24
C GLU A 162 -3.69 -6.15 -0.38
N LEU A 163 -3.16 -5.10 -1.01
CA LEU A 163 -3.89 -3.85 -1.26
C LEU A 163 -5.18 -4.04 -2.05
N LEU A 164 -5.19 -4.95 -3.04
CA LEU A 164 -6.41 -5.27 -3.78
C LEU A 164 -7.49 -5.92 -2.90
N ASN A 165 -7.07 -6.64 -1.86
CA ASN A 165 -7.94 -7.38 -0.95
C ASN A 165 -8.33 -6.61 0.32
N ILE A 166 -7.66 -5.49 0.63
CA ILE A 166 -8.06 -4.59 1.73
C ILE A 166 -9.51 -4.14 1.52
N GLY A 167 -10.30 -4.17 2.59
CA GLY A 167 -11.72 -3.87 2.55
C GLY A 167 -12.64 -5.06 2.27
N VAL A 168 -12.20 -6.09 1.54
CA VAL A 168 -12.97 -7.35 1.44
C VAL A 168 -12.79 -8.14 2.72
N GLN A 169 -11.54 -8.41 3.11
CA GLN A 169 -11.23 -9.17 4.32
C GLN A 169 -11.79 -8.50 5.58
N GLU A 170 -11.63 -7.17 5.69
CA GLU A 170 -12.14 -6.43 6.84
C GLU A 170 -13.66 -6.38 6.85
N ALA A 171 -14.31 -6.12 5.70
CA ALA A 171 -15.78 -6.14 5.67
C ALA A 171 -16.33 -7.53 6.00
N THR A 172 -15.71 -8.61 5.54
CA THR A 172 -16.11 -9.98 5.86
C THR A 172 -15.92 -10.31 7.34
N GLU A 173 -14.80 -9.91 7.96
CA GLU A 173 -14.55 -10.07 9.40
C GLU A 173 -15.60 -9.32 10.24
N PHE A 174 -15.97 -8.10 9.86
CA PHE A 174 -16.96 -7.31 10.59
C PHE A 174 -18.41 -7.76 10.35
N LEU A 175 -18.77 -8.13 9.12
CA LEU A 175 -20.11 -8.63 8.81
C LEU A 175 -20.38 -9.96 9.51
N ASN A 176 -19.39 -10.86 9.53
CA ASN A 176 -19.53 -12.14 10.23
C ASN A 176 -19.68 -11.95 11.75
N ALA A 177 -18.91 -11.02 12.34
CA ALA A 177 -18.99 -10.70 13.77
C ALA A 177 -20.35 -10.07 14.17
N ASP A 178 -20.98 -9.28 13.29
CA ASP A 178 -22.34 -8.75 13.52
C ASP A 178 -23.40 -9.88 13.45
N THR A 179 -23.27 -10.85 12.54
CA THR A 179 -24.17 -12.04 12.52
C THR A 179 -24.05 -12.91 13.76
N ASP A 180 -22.84 -13.11 14.28
CA ASP A 180 -22.62 -13.91 15.49
C ASP A 180 -23.22 -13.22 16.73
N LEU A 181 -23.20 -11.88 16.76
CA LEU A 181 -23.87 -11.10 17.81
C LEU A 181 -25.39 -11.15 17.70
N GLU A 182 -25.97 -11.02 16.51
CA GLU A 182 -27.42 -11.17 16.29
C GLU A 182 -27.92 -12.55 16.73
N GLN A 183 -27.18 -13.62 16.42
CA GLN A 183 -27.51 -14.98 16.87
C GLN A 183 -27.43 -15.15 18.40
N LEU A 184 -26.44 -14.52 19.05
CA LEU A 184 -26.33 -14.52 20.51
C LEU A 184 -27.50 -13.79 21.19
N PHE A 185 -28.00 -12.72 20.60
CA PHE A 185 -29.18 -12.01 21.11
C PHE A 185 -30.48 -12.80 20.87
N GLU A 186 -30.66 -13.42 19.70
CA GLU A 186 -31.83 -14.29 19.44
C GLU A 186 -31.89 -15.47 20.42
N HIS A 187 -30.76 -16.13 20.71
CA HIS A 187 -30.71 -17.20 21.70
C HIS A 187 -31.00 -16.75 23.14
N GLN A 188 -30.67 -15.50 23.51
CA GLN A 188 -31.00 -14.94 24.83
C GLN A 188 -32.48 -14.55 24.98
N TYR A 189 -33.15 -14.18 23.89
CA TYR A 189 -34.58 -13.83 23.90
C TYR A 189 -35.49 -15.07 23.98
N VAL A 190 -35.12 -16.18 23.34
CA VAL A 190 -35.90 -17.44 23.40
C VAL A 190 -35.98 -18.00 24.82
N HIS A 191 -34.91 -17.84 25.63
CA HIS A 191 -34.90 -18.30 27.02
C HIS A 191 -35.64 -17.41 28.02
N LYS A 192 -36.02 -16.17 27.65
CA LYS A 192 -36.80 -15.27 28.53
C LYS A 192 -38.30 -15.31 28.30
N GLN A 193 -38.78 -16.01 27.27
CA GLN A 193 -40.22 -16.17 26.99
C GLN A 193 -40.77 -17.54 27.45
N SER A 194 -39.96 -18.36 28.13
CA SER A 194 -40.31 -19.69 28.62
C SER A 194 -40.27 -19.81 30.17
N ALA A 195 -40.49 -18.70 30.89
CA ALA A 195 -40.65 -18.68 32.34
C ALA A 195 -41.93 -17.94 32.75
#